data_AF-A0A388S0U1-F1
#
_entry.id   AF-A0A388S0U1-F1
#
_cell.length_a   1.000
_cell.length_b   1.000
_cell.length_c   1.000
_cell.angle_alpha   90.00
_cell.angle_beta   90.00
_cell.angle_gamma   90.00
#
_symmetry.space_group_name_H-M   'P 1'
#
loop_
_entity.id
_entity.type
_entity.pdbx_description
1 polymer ?
#
loop_
_entity_poly.entity_id
_entity_poly.type
_entity_poly.pdbx_seq_one_letter_code
_entity_poly.pdbx_strand_id
1 'polypeptide(L)'
;MTSSNASLPDDIDALKALLLAREAELRERDSDVENLRGTVATLQRTLSDRALEIESLKLWIAKLQRMQFGRKSEKIDRQIEQLELRLEDLQADEGAGVLDASEQRSKDATRPTGRRALPDHLPREDLVHQPDDVCCPQCGGTLNELGEDIAEQLE
;
A
#
# COMPACT_ATOMS: atom_id res chain seq x y z
N MET A 1 6.21 50.32 8.89
CA MET A 1 4.82 50.41 9.37
C MET A 1 4.71 49.44 10.54
N THR A 2 4.73 49.77 11.82
CA THR A 2 4.90 50.99 12.63
C THR A 2 5.66 50.47 13.85
N SER A 3 6.92 50.87 14.03
CA SER A 3 7.64 50.58 15.27
C SER A 3 6.98 51.42 16.36
N SER A 4 6.03 50.81 17.06
CA SER A 4 5.45 51.38 18.26
C SER A 4 6.55 51.34 19.32
N ASN A 5 7.38 52.38 19.36
CA ASN A 5 8.16 52.69 20.55
C ASN A 5 7.14 53.09 21.62
N ALA A 6 6.53 52.08 22.24
CA ALA A 6 5.82 52.25 23.48
C ALA A 6 6.78 52.96 24.42
N SER A 7 6.35 54.10 24.97
CA SER A 7 7.14 54.85 25.94
C SER A 7 7.55 53.88 27.05
N LEU A 8 8.83 53.50 27.05
CA LEU A 8 9.36 52.60 28.07
C LEU A 8 9.31 53.34 29.40
N PRO A 9 8.97 52.66 30.51
CA PRO A 9 9.10 53.27 31.82
C PRO A 9 10.55 53.68 32.07
N ASP A 10 10.78 54.92 32.51
CA ASP A 10 12.10 55.41 32.92
C ASP A 10 12.43 55.04 34.38
N ASP A 11 11.47 54.43 35.09
CA ASP A 11 11.67 53.94 36.45
C ASP A 11 12.35 52.56 36.45
N ILE A 12 13.41 52.44 37.26
CA ILE A 12 14.25 51.24 37.34
C ILE A 12 13.42 50.02 37.78
N ASP A 13 12.48 50.20 38.69
CA ASP A 13 11.68 49.09 39.21
C ASP A 13 10.61 48.64 38.19
N ALA A 14 10.03 49.59 37.45
CA ALA A 14 9.16 49.27 36.32
C ALA A 14 9.89 48.49 35.20
N LEU A 15 11.16 48.84 34.88
CA LEU A 15 11.97 48.09 33.91
C LEU A 15 12.32 46.67 34.40
N LYS A 16 12.67 46.51 35.68
CA LYS A 16 12.90 45.17 36.28
C LYS A 16 11.64 44.31 36.20
N ALA A 17 10.47 44.88 36.48
CA ALA A 17 9.20 44.17 36.40
C ALA A 17 8.93 43.66 34.97
N LEU A 18 9.19 44.48 33.95
CA LEU A 18 9.06 44.09 32.54
C LEU A 18 10.05 42.98 32.16
N LEU A 19 11.31 43.04 32.62
CA LEU A 19 12.30 42.00 32.37
C LEU A 19 11.87 40.66 32.99
N LEU A 20 11.43 40.66 34.25
CA LEU A 20 10.95 39.45 34.92
C LEU A 20 9.73 38.85 34.22
N ALA A 21 8.80 39.70 33.77
CA ALA A 21 7.65 39.27 32.99
C ALA A 21 8.07 38.63 31.65
N ARG A 22 9.03 39.26 30.95
CA ARG A 22 9.56 38.74 29.68
C ARG A 22 10.31 37.42 29.86
N GLU A 23 11.09 37.28 30.94
CA GLU A 23 11.77 36.02 31.26
C GLU A 23 10.78 34.91 31.60
N ALA A 24 9.67 35.23 32.27
CA ALA A 24 8.60 34.27 32.53
C ALA A 24 7.95 33.79 31.23
N GLU A 25 7.64 34.71 30.31
CA GLU A 25 7.09 34.39 28.99
C GLU A 25 8.06 33.55 28.14
N LEU A 26 9.36 33.88 28.17
CA LEU A 26 10.38 33.09 27.47
C LEU A 26 10.49 31.68 28.04
N ARG A 27 10.45 31.51 29.37
CA ARG A 27 10.44 30.19 30.02
C ARG A 27 9.23 29.35 29.62
N GLU A 28 8.06 29.95 29.53
CA GLU A 28 6.85 29.27 29.06
C GLU A 28 7.00 28.82 27.60
N ARG A 29 7.44 29.73 26.71
CA ARG A 29 7.69 29.40 25.31
C ARG A 29 8.74 28.31 25.12
N ASP A 30 9.82 28.33 25.90
CA ASP A 30 10.86 27.31 25.85
C ASP A 30 10.32 25.94 26.27
N SER A 31 9.44 25.91 27.28
CA SER A 31 8.73 24.70 27.68
C SER A 31 7.83 24.17 26.55
N ASP A 32 7.10 25.05 25.87
CA ASP A 32 6.24 24.66 24.74
C ASP A 32 7.05 24.11 23.57
N VAL A 33 8.18 24.75 23.24
CA VAL A 33 9.08 24.29 22.19
C VAL A 33 9.63 22.90 22.53
N GLU A 34 9.99 22.65 23.78
CA GLU A 34 10.48 21.34 24.20
C GLU A 34 9.38 20.26 24.11
N ASN A 35 8.16 20.59 24.53
CA ASN A 35 7.00 19.71 24.40
C ASN A 35 6.74 19.35 22.92
N LEU A 36 6.73 20.36 22.04
CA LEU A 36 6.54 20.16 20.60
C LEU A 36 7.67 19.33 19.98
N ARG A 37 8.93 19.59 20.35
CA ARG A 37 10.08 18.76 19.92
C ARG A 37 9.91 17.31 20.34
N GLY A 38 9.45 17.07 21.56
CA GLY A 38 9.11 15.74 22.06
C GLY A 38 8.06 15.05 21.18
N THR A 39 6.96 15.74 20.88
CA THR A 39 5.90 15.19 20.01
C THR A 39 6.41 14.92 18.58
N VAL A 40 7.21 15.81 18.01
CA VAL A 40 7.78 15.59 16.67
C VAL A 40 8.70 14.37 16.67
N ALA A 41 9.55 14.21 17.69
CA ALA A 41 10.45 13.07 17.79
C ALA A 41 9.68 11.73 17.93
N THR A 42 8.59 11.70 18.70
CA THR A 42 7.76 10.48 18.81
C THR A 42 7.07 10.15 17.50
N LEU A 43 6.49 11.14 16.82
CA LEU A 43 5.86 10.94 15.51
C LEU A 43 6.86 10.47 14.45
N GLN A 44 8.05 11.07 14.40
CA GLN A 44 9.12 10.64 13.48
C GLN A 44 9.54 9.19 13.72
N ARG A 45 9.63 8.78 14.99
CA ARG A 45 9.92 7.39 15.35
C ARG A 45 8.81 6.45 14.87
N THR A 46 7.55 6.78 15.12
CA THR A 46 6.41 5.97 14.66
C THR A 46 6.37 5.85 13.14
N LEU A 47 6.64 6.93 12.41
CA LEU A 47 6.73 6.89 10.95
C LEU A 47 7.88 5.99 10.47
N SER A 48 9.05 6.10 11.10
CA SER A 48 10.19 5.24 10.78
C SER A 48 9.88 3.76 11.04
N ASP A 49 9.26 3.44 12.17
CA ASP A 49 8.90 2.06 12.52
C ASP A 49 7.88 1.49 11.53
N ARG A 50 6.86 2.28 11.15
CA ARG A 50 5.86 1.90 10.12
C ARG A 50 6.50 1.68 8.74
N ALA A 51 7.40 2.57 8.32
CA ALA A 51 8.11 2.42 7.05
C ALA A 51 8.93 1.12 6.98
N LEU A 52 9.60 0.75 8.09
CA LEU A 52 10.31 -0.52 8.18
C LEU A 52 9.37 -1.73 8.13
N GLU A 53 8.20 -1.64 8.76
CA GLU A 53 7.19 -2.70 8.70
C GLU A 53 6.65 -2.90 7.28
N ILE A 54 6.36 -1.81 6.57
CA ILE A 54 5.92 -1.82 5.17
C ILE A 54 6.97 -2.51 4.29
N GLU A 55 8.25 -2.13 4.41
CA GLU A 55 9.31 -2.75 3.62
C GLU A 55 9.51 -4.23 3.96
N SER A 56 9.39 -4.59 5.24
CA SER A 56 9.40 -5.99 5.66
C SER A 56 8.26 -6.78 4.99
N LEU A 57 7.01 -6.31 5.09
CA LEU A 57 5.85 -6.98 4.50
C LEU A 57 6.01 -7.15 2.98
N LYS A 58 6.46 -6.12 2.26
CA LYS A 58 6.75 -6.20 0.82
C LYS A 58 7.77 -7.29 0.50
N LEU A 59 8.87 -7.38 1.26
CA LEU A 59 9.89 -8.41 1.07
C LEU A 59 9.33 -9.82 1.34
N TRP A 60 8.51 -9.98 2.37
CA TRP A 60 7.85 -11.25 2.68
C TRP A 60 6.89 -11.68 1.58
N ILE A 61 6.04 -10.77 1.09
CA ILE A 61 5.13 -11.01 -0.04
C ILE A 61 5.93 -11.43 -1.27
N ALA A 62 6.95 -10.66 -1.67
CA ALA A 62 7.78 -10.97 -2.82
C ALA A 62 8.47 -12.34 -2.70
N LYS A 63 8.90 -12.71 -1.49
CA LYS A 63 9.48 -14.04 -1.23
C LYS A 63 8.45 -15.14 -1.40
N LEU A 64 7.25 -14.98 -0.85
CA LEU A 64 6.17 -15.97 -0.96
C LEU A 64 5.70 -16.14 -2.41
N GLN A 65 5.56 -15.05 -3.16
CA GLN A 65 5.22 -15.07 -4.58
C GLN A 65 6.24 -15.89 -5.41
N ARG A 66 7.55 -15.78 -5.12
CA ARG A 66 8.58 -16.60 -5.79
C ARG A 66 8.51 -18.09 -5.45
N MET A 67 7.87 -18.45 -4.33
CA MET A 67 7.75 -19.84 -3.85
C MET A 67 6.45 -20.52 -4.32
N GLN A 68 5.65 -19.85 -5.16
CA GLN A 68 4.30 -20.25 -5.52
C GLN A 68 4.29 -21.33 -6.61
N PHE A 69 4.24 -22.62 -6.26
CA PHE A 69 3.94 -23.72 -7.19
C PHE A 69 3.31 -24.94 -6.48
N GLY A 70 2.37 -25.62 -7.16
CA GLY A 70 1.75 -26.88 -6.72
C GLY A 70 0.67 -26.72 -5.64
N ARG A 71 0.04 -27.80 -5.17
CA ARG A 71 -1.10 -27.74 -4.21
C ARG A 71 -0.82 -27.02 -2.88
N LYS A 72 0.45 -26.81 -2.52
CA LYS A 72 0.84 -25.98 -1.36
C LYS A 72 0.76 -24.47 -1.66
N SER A 73 0.67 -24.06 -2.93
CA SER A 73 0.52 -22.68 -3.37
C SER A 73 -0.81 -22.09 -2.89
N GLU A 74 -1.93 -22.84 -2.93
CA GLU A 74 -3.22 -22.31 -2.46
C GLU A 74 -3.19 -21.79 -1.02
N LYS A 75 -2.37 -22.40 -0.15
CA LYS A 75 -2.16 -21.93 1.23
C LYS A 75 -1.25 -20.68 1.27
N ILE A 76 -0.24 -20.65 0.41
CA ILE A 76 0.67 -19.50 0.26
C ILE A 76 -0.12 -18.30 -0.30
N ASP A 77 -1.05 -18.51 -1.21
CA ASP A 77 -1.88 -17.49 -1.84
C ASP A 77 -2.74 -16.78 -0.78
N ARG A 78 -3.44 -17.56 0.06
CA ARG A 78 -4.20 -17.00 1.20
C ARG A 78 -3.30 -16.22 2.18
N GLN A 79 -2.06 -16.66 2.37
CA GLN A 79 -1.11 -15.95 3.22
C GLN A 79 -0.64 -14.64 2.58
N ILE A 80 -0.42 -14.63 1.26
CA ILE A 80 -0.09 -13.41 0.49
C ILE A 80 -1.25 -12.42 0.60
N GLU A 81 -2.49 -12.84 0.34
CA GLU A 81 -3.69 -11.99 0.44
C GLU A 81 -3.81 -11.34 1.84
N GLN A 82 -3.55 -12.09 2.91
CA GLN A 82 -3.59 -11.55 4.27
C GLN A 82 -2.49 -10.52 4.53
N LEU A 83 -1.28 -10.74 4.00
CA LEU A 83 -0.17 -9.80 4.13
C LEU A 83 -0.37 -8.54 3.27
N GLU A 84 -0.95 -8.69 2.09
CA GLU A 84 -1.33 -7.59 1.20
C GLU A 84 -2.41 -6.71 1.85
N LEU A 85 -3.44 -7.31 2.45
CA LEU A 85 -4.45 -6.57 3.21
C LEU A 85 -3.82 -5.74 4.35
N ARG A 86 -2.92 -6.36 5.14
CA ARG A 86 -2.21 -5.65 6.21
C ARG A 86 -1.33 -4.52 5.66
N LEU A 87 -0.69 -4.73 4.52
CA LEU A 87 0.12 -3.71 3.86
C LEU A 87 -0.75 -2.54 3.40
N GLU A 88 -1.92 -2.81 2.82
CA GLU A 88 -2.90 -1.80 2.42
C GLU A 88 -3.37 -0.97 3.62
N ASP A 89 -3.70 -1.60 4.75
CA ASP A 89 -4.11 -0.90 5.98
C ASP A 89 -3.02 0.07 6.46
N LEU A 90 -1.75 -0.38 6.50
CA LEU A 90 -0.62 0.46 6.91
C LEU A 90 -0.36 1.62 5.95
N GLN A 91 -0.54 1.41 4.65
CA GLN A 91 -0.35 2.45 3.63
C GLN A 91 -1.52 3.44 3.57
N ALA A 92 -2.74 3.00 3.86
CA ALA A 92 -3.91 3.87 3.95
C ALA A 92 -3.77 4.87 5.12
N ASP A 93 -3.22 4.42 6.24
CA ASP A 93 -2.89 5.28 7.39
C ASP A 93 -1.84 6.36 7.04
N GLU A 94 -0.87 6.06 6.16
CA GLU A 94 0.09 7.06 5.66
C GLU A 94 -0.58 8.05 4.68
N GLY A 95 -1.50 7.56 3.85
CA GLY A 95 -2.26 8.35 2.88
C GLY A 95 -3.29 9.29 3.51
N ALA A 96 -3.92 8.92 4.63
CA ALA A 96 -4.93 9.74 5.29
C ALA A 96 -4.42 11.13 5.72
N GLY A 97 -3.11 11.28 5.99
CA GLY A 97 -2.49 12.59 6.24
C GLY A 97 -2.29 13.46 5.00
N VAL A 98 -2.34 12.88 3.79
CA VAL A 98 -2.21 13.56 2.49
C VAL A 98 -3.57 13.78 1.81
N LEU A 99 -4.55 12.93 2.14
CA LEU A 99 -5.85 12.85 1.46
C LEU A 99 -6.87 13.93 1.86
N ASP A 100 -6.62 14.74 2.90
CA ASP A 100 -7.44 15.94 3.17
C ASP A 100 -7.35 16.97 2.02
N ALA A 101 -6.44 16.76 1.05
CA ALA A 101 -6.31 17.55 -0.18
C ALA A 101 -6.74 16.82 -1.46
N SER A 102 -7.21 15.57 -1.40
CA SER A 102 -7.53 14.81 -2.61
C SER A 102 -8.66 13.81 -2.37
N GLU A 103 -9.81 14.31 -1.92
CA GLU A 103 -11.06 13.58 -2.06
C GLU A 103 -11.34 13.26 -3.53
N GLN A 104 -11.88 12.04 -3.73
CA GLN A 104 -12.57 11.57 -4.93
C GLN A 104 -11.70 11.28 -6.15
N ARG A 105 -11.11 10.09 -6.15
CA ARG A 105 -11.18 9.25 -7.35
C ARG A 105 -11.97 7.99 -7.06
N SER A 106 -13.16 8.00 -7.63
CA SER A 106 -14.09 6.89 -7.77
C SER A 106 -13.37 5.57 -8.04
N LYS A 107 -13.68 4.58 -7.20
CA LYS A 107 -13.41 3.17 -7.44
C LYS A 107 -14.12 2.78 -8.74
N ASP A 108 -13.38 2.68 -9.82
CA ASP A 108 -13.91 2.20 -11.09
C ASP A 108 -13.70 0.69 -11.22
N ALA A 109 -14.67 0.07 -11.87
CA ALA A 109 -15.07 -1.32 -11.76
C ALA A 109 -13.95 -2.36 -11.95
N THR A 110 -14.06 -3.44 -11.18
CA THR A 110 -13.42 -4.74 -11.40
C THR A 110 -13.53 -5.13 -12.87
N ARG A 111 -12.42 -5.03 -13.61
CA ARG A 111 -12.30 -5.56 -14.97
C ARG A 111 -12.35 -7.08 -14.87
N PRO A 112 -13.25 -7.79 -15.58
CA PRO A 112 -13.19 -9.24 -15.63
C PRO A 112 -11.88 -9.65 -16.31
N THR A 113 -11.00 -10.27 -15.54
CA THR A 113 -9.74 -10.87 -15.97
C THR A 113 -10.03 -12.22 -16.62
N GLY A 114 -10.48 -12.18 -17.86
CA GLY A 114 -10.62 -13.34 -18.73
C GLY A 114 -10.37 -12.92 -20.17
N ARG A 115 -9.79 -13.82 -20.98
CA ARG A 115 -9.71 -13.59 -22.43
C ARG A 115 -11.14 -13.40 -22.94
N ARG A 116 -11.44 -12.26 -23.56
CA ARG A 116 -12.72 -12.07 -24.24
C ARG A 116 -12.73 -13.06 -25.41
N ALA A 117 -13.81 -13.84 -25.52
CA ALA A 117 -14.04 -14.70 -26.67
C ALA A 117 -14.02 -13.86 -27.97
N LEU A 118 -13.55 -14.47 -29.05
CA LEU A 118 -13.57 -13.85 -30.36
C LEU A 118 -15.03 -13.66 -30.83
N PRO A 119 -15.32 -12.58 -31.57
CA PRO A 119 -16.66 -12.34 -32.08
C PRO A 119 -17.20 -13.47 -32.98
N ASP A 120 -18.49 -13.78 -32.85
CA ASP A 120 -19.17 -14.88 -33.58
C ASP A 120 -19.23 -14.72 -35.10
N HIS A 121 -19.03 -13.51 -35.61
CA HIS A 121 -19.11 -13.21 -37.04
C HIS A 121 -17.80 -13.47 -37.79
N LEU A 122 -16.72 -13.81 -37.08
CA LEU A 122 -15.46 -14.20 -37.70
C LEU A 122 -15.59 -15.63 -38.24
N PRO A 123 -15.01 -15.94 -39.42
CA PRO A 123 -14.92 -17.32 -39.89
C PRO A 123 -14.14 -18.15 -38.87
N ARG A 124 -14.70 -19.30 -38.47
CA ARG A 124 -14.10 -20.22 -37.49
C ARG A 124 -13.63 -21.49 -38.21
N GLU A 125 -12.44 -21.97 -37.88
CA GLU A 125 -11.92 -23.27 -38.27
C GLU A 125 -11.60 -24.07 -37.00
N ASP A 126 -12.18 -25.27 -36.86
CA ASP A 126 -11.99 -26.11 -35.67
C ASP A 126 -10.83 -27.11 -35.92
N LEU A 127 -9.76 -27.01 -35.13
CA LEU A 127 -8.64 -27.94 -35.16
C LEU A 127 -8.60 -28.76 -33.87
N VAL A 128 -8.92 -30.05 -33.97
CA VAL A 128 -8.87 -30.98 -32.84
C VAL A 128 -7.50 -31.65 -32.78
N HIS A 129 -6.75 -31.39 -31.72
CA HIS A 129 -5.47 -32.07 -31.46
C HIS A 129 -5.69 -33.37 -30.70
N GLN A 130 -5.59 -34.50 -31.39
CA GLN A 130 -5.62 -35.83 -30.77
C GLN A 130 -4.21 -36.42 -30.69
N PRO A 131 -3.92 -37.26 -29.68
CA PRO A 131 -2.68 -38.03 -29.65
C PRO A 131 -2.63 -39.00 -30.83
N ASP A 132 -1.43 -39.27 -31.35
CA ASP A 132 -1.21 -40.19 -32.47
C ASP A 132 -1.61 -41.64 -32.11
N ASP A 133 -1.44 -42.02 -30.84
CA ASP A 133 -1.73 -43.35 -30.33
C ASP A 133 -3.11 -43.41 -29.68
N VAL A 134 -3.95 -44.34 -30.13
CA VAL A 134 -5.32 -44.56 -29.61
C VAL A 134 -5.33 -45.37 -28.30
N CYS A 135 -4.19 -45.98 -27.95
CA CYS A 135 -4.04 -46.85 -26.79
C CYS A 135 -2.87 -46.39 -25.91
N CYS A 136 -2.99 -46.60 -24.61
CA CYS A 136 -1.92 -46.30 -23.66
C CYS A 136 -0.68 -47.17 -23.96
N PRO A 137 0.50 -46.58 -24.22
CA PRO A 137 1.70 -47.33 -24.61
C PRO A 137 2.24 -48.24 -23.49
N GLN A 138 1.76 -48.06 -22.25
CA GLN A 138 2.23 -48.81 -21.08
C GLN A 138 1.30 -49.96 -20.67
N CYS A 139 0.01 -49.90 -20.99
CA CYS A 139 -0.96 -50.95 -20.59
C CYS A 139 -1.86 -51.44 -21.73
N GLY A 140 -1.79 -50.85 -22.92
CA GLY A 140 -2.60 -51.22 -24.08
C GLY A 140 -4.09 -50.88 -23.96
N GLY A 141 -4.51 -50.20 -22.89
CA GLY A 141 -5.90 -49.77 -22.70
C GLY A 141 -6.29 -48.63 -23.63
N THR A 142 -7.56 -48.59 -24.02
CA THR A 142 -8.14 -47.50 -24.82
C THR A 142 -8.12 -46.20 -24.04
N LEU A 143 -7.72 -45.10 -24.68
CA LEU A 143 -7.75 -43.78 -24.07
C LEU A 143 -9.19 -43.27 -23.95
N ASN A 144 -9.51 -42.62 -22.83
CA ASN A 144 -10.79 -41.95 -22.60
C ASN A 144 -10.57 -40.43 -22.58
N GLU A 145 -11.57 -39.67 -23.02
CA GLU A 145 -11.56 -38.21 -22.96
C GLU A 145 -11.59 -37.73 -21.50
N LEU A 146 -10.67 -36.83 -21.12
CA LEU A 146 -10.60 -36.27 -19.77
C LEU A 146 -10.40 -34.76 -19.83
N GLY A 147 -11.51 -34.03 -19.80
CA GLY A 147 -11.51 -32.57 -19.90
C GLY A 147 -11.25 -32.07 -21.33
N GLU A 148 -11.59 -30.81 -21.55
CA GLU A 148 -11.36 -30.10 -22.81
C GLU A 148 -10.66 -28.78 -22.51
N ASP A 149 -9.61 -28.47 -23.27
CA ASP A 149 -8.96 -27.16 -23.26
C ASP A 149 -9.14 -26.56 -24.66
N ILE A 150 -9.85 -25.42 -24.72
CA ILE A 150 -10.18 -24.73 -25.97
C ILE A 150 -9.42 -23.40 -26.01
N ALA A 151 -8.72 -23.13 -27.11
CA ALA A 151 -8.06 -21.86 -27.37
C ALA A 151 -8.48 -21.31 -28.74
N GLU A 152 -8.85 -20.03 -28.78
CA GLU A 152 -9.16 -19.32 -30.02
C GLU A 152 -7.96 -18.43 -30.42
N GLN A 153 -7.58 -18.46 -31.71
CA GLN A 153 -6.50 -17.64 -32.28
C GLN A 153 -6.96 -16.98 -33.59
N LEU A 154 -6.51 -15.74 -33.85
CA LEU A 154 -6.67 -15.06 -35.14
C LEU A 154 -5.38 -15.21 -35.96
N GLU A 155 -5.50 -15.55 -37.25
CA GLU A 155 -4.42 -15.51 -38.23
C GLU A 155 -4.40 -14.21 -39.04
#